data_AF-A0A967HX52-F1
#
_entry.id   AF-A0A967HX52-F1
#
_cell.length_a   1.000
_cell.length_b   1.000
_cell.length_c   1.000
_cell.angle_alpha   90.00
_cell.angle_beta   90.00
_cell.angle_gamma   90.00
#
_symmetry.space_group_name_H-M   'P 1'
#
loop_
_entity.id
_entity.type
_entity.pdbx_description
1 polymer ?
#
loop_
_entity_poly.entity_id
_entity_poly.type
_entity_poly.pdbx_seq_one_letter_code
_entity_poly.pdbx_strand_id
1 'polypeptide(L)'
;QHLRLDNSYARLPDNFYRRVLPSPQTETDAYLVSFNPAAAALIDLDVEQANNKAFLNIFSGRELLPDSDPIATVYCGHQFGVY
;
A
#
# COMPACT_ATOMS: atom_id res chain seq x y z
N GLN A 1 -12.49 -10.67 0.44
CA GLN A 1 -13.31 -9.45 0.25
C GLN A 1 -12.76 -8.65 -0.94
N HIS A 2 -13.58 -7.82 -1.59
CA HIS A 2 -13.13 -6.88 -2.62
C HIS A 2 -13.21 -5.44 -2.09
N LEU A 3 -12.10 -4.69 -2.17
CA LEU A 3 -12.03 -3.28 -1.80
C LEU A 3 -12.14 -2.43 -3.06
N ARG A 4 -12.99 -1.40 -3.03
CA ARG A 4 -13.13 -0.48 -4.16
C ARG A 4 -12.08 0.61 -4.07
N LEU A 5 -11.14 0.63 -5.01
CA LEU A 5 -10.13 1.67 -5.12
C LEU A 5 -10.53 2.75 -6.14
N ASP A 6 -10.22 4.00 -5.80
CA ASP A 6 -10.19 5.11 -6.74
C ASP A 6 -8.79 5.76 -6.72
N ASN A 7 -7.95 5.40 -7.68
CA ASN A 7 -6.57 5.90 -7.80
C ASN A 7 -6.54 7.35 -8.34
N SER A 8 -7.23 8.27 -7.68
CA SER A 8 -7.41 9.65 -8.16
C SER A 8 -6.10 10.42 -8.36
N TYR A 9 -5.11 10.22 -7.47
CA TYR A 9 -3.79 10.84 -7.59
C TYR A 9 -3.00 10.31 -8.80
N ALA A 10 -3.13 9.03 -9.13
CA ALA A 10 -2.47 8.40 -10.28
C ALA A 10 -3.07 8.85 -11.64
N ARG A 11 -4.13 9.67 -11.63
CA ARG A 11 -4.68 10.34 -12.82
C ARG A 11 -4.15 11.77 -13.02
N LEU A 12 -3.37 12.30 -12.08
CA LEU A 12 -2.67 13.57 -12.28
C LEU A 12 -1.61 13.43 -13.40
N PRO A 13 -1.09 14.55 -13.93
CA PRO A 13 0.03 14.51 -14.86
C PRO A 13 1.27 13.82 -14.26
N ASP A 14 2.10 13.27 -15.12
CA ASP A 14 3.26 12.43 -14.77
C ASP A 14 4.41 13.18 -14.09
N ASN A 15 4.34 14.50 -14.01
CA ASN A 15 5.28 15.31 -13.23
C ASN A 15 5.04 15.22 -11.71
N PHE A 16 3.91 14.67 -11.25
CA PHE A 16 3.59 14.54 -9.82
C PHE A 16 4.02 13.20 -9.21
N TYR A 17 4.29 12.18 -10.03
CA TYR A 17 4.60 10.85 -9.55
C TYR A 17 5.31 9.99 -10.60
N ARG A 18 5.79 8.82 -10.18
CA ARG A 18 6.20 7.73 -11.07
C ARG A 18 5.46 6.46 -10.69
N ARG A 19 5.01 5.68 -11.69
CA ARG A 19 4.50 4.33 -11.45
C ARG A 19 5.65 3.42 -11.07
N VAL A 20 5.57 2.80 -9.89
CA VAL A 20 6.63 1.96 -9.33
C VAL A 20 5.98 0.79 -8.63
N LEU A 21 6.35 -0.43 -9.02
CA LEU A 21 5.90 -1.64 -8.34
C LEU A 21 6.67 -1.83 -7.03
N PRO A 22 6.03 -2.39 -5.98
CA PRO A 22 6.73 -2.74 -4.75
C PRO A 22 7.80 -3.80 -5.03
N SER A 23 8.95 -3.68 -4.36
CA SER A 23 9.93 -4.77 -4.31
C SER A 23 9.43 -5.83 -3.32
N PRO A 24 9.23 -7.09 -3.74
CA PRO A 24 8.65 -8.12 -2.90
C PRO A 24 9.60 -8.53 -1.77
N GLN A 25 9.05 -8.77 -0.58
CA GLN A 25 9.81 -9.34 0.52
C GLN A 25 10.33 -10.74 0.17
N THR A 26 11.63 -10.96 0.34
CA THR A 26 12.32 -12.20 -0.04
C THR A 26 12.23 -13.31 1.02
N GLU A 27 12.03 -12.94 2.29
CA GLU A 27 12.00 -13.89 3.41
C GLU A 27 10.75 -14.77 3.43
N THR A 28 10.91 -16.08 3.25
CA THR A 28 9.79 -17.02 3.06
C THR A 28 8.90 -17.18 4.29
N ASP A 29 9.36 -16.79 5.47
CA ASP A 29 8.70 -16.90 6.77
C ASP A 29 8.09 -15.60 7.30
N ALA A 30 7.90 -14.60 6.42
CA ALA A 30 7.20 -13.37 6.78
C ALA A 30 5.88 -13.66 7.52
N TYR A 31 5.56 -12.85 8.54
CA TYR A 31 4.37 -13.00 9.36
C TYR A 31 3.82 -11.63 9.78
N LEU A 32 2.54 -11.61 10.15
CA LEU A 32 1.88 -10.40 10.63
C LEU A 32 2.28 -10.12 12.09
N VAL A 33 2.93 -8.98 12.34
CA VAL A 33 3.35 -8.60 13.70
C VAL A 33 2.18 -8.03 14.51
N SER A 34 1.35 -7.19 13.90
CA SER A 34 0.19 -6.56 14.53
C SER A 34 -0.82 -6.11 13.48
N PHE A 35 -2.09 -6.03 13.86
CA PHE A 35 -3.19 -5.55 13.04
C PHE A 35 -4.09 -4.63 13.87
N ASN A 36 -4.60 -3.56 13.26
CA ASN A 36 -5.48 -2.61 13.94
C ASN A 36 -6.93 -2.74 13.40
N PRO A 37 -7.84 -3.38 14.16
CA PRO A 37 -9.24 -3.53 13.76
C PRO A 37 -9.97 -2.20 13.54
N ALA A 38 -9.64 -1.16 14.34
CA ALA A 38 -10.27 0.14 14.20
C ALA A 38 -9.86 0.84 12.90
N ALA A 39 -8.60 0.67 12.46
CA ALA A 39 -8.14 1.19 11.18
C ALA A 39 -8.75 0.42 9.99
N ALA A 40 -8.92 -0.89 10.11
CA ALA A 40 -9.58 -1.71 9.10
C ALA A 40 -11.03 -1.27 8.86
N ALA A 41 -11.74 -0.92 9.93
CA ALA A 41 -13.11 -0.39 9.85
C ALA A 41 -13.21 0.94 9.07
N LEU A 42 -12.14 1.75 8.99
CA LEU A 42 -12.15 3.01 8.22
C LEU A 42 -12.26 2.80 6.71
N ILE A 43 -11.91 1.60 6.22
CA ILE A 43 -11.93 1.23 4.80
C ILE A 43 -12.84 0.03 4.54
N ASP A 44 -13.74 -0.25 5.49
CA ASP A 44 -14.66 -1.39 5.47
C ASP A 44 -13.96 -2.76 5.31
N LEU A 45 -12.71 -2.88 5.73
CA LEU A 45 -11.96 -4.14 5.66
C LEU A 45 -12.37 -5.05 6.81
N ASP A 46 -12.88 -6.24 6.47
CA ASP A 46 -13.15 -7.29 7.44
C ASP A 46 -11.86 -7.67 8.21
N VAL A 47 -11.95 -7.68 9.53
CA VAL A 47 -10.85 -7.98 10.45
C VAL A 47 -10.30 -9.39 10.24
N GLU A 48 -11.12 -10.32 9.76
CA GLU A 48 -10.70 -11.69 9.45
C GLU A 48 -9.73 -11.76 8.27
N GLN A 49 -9.62 -10.70 7.45
CA GLN A 49 -8.63 -10.66 6.38
C GLN A 49 -7.19 -10.69 6.93
N ALA A 50 -6.95 -10.27 8.17
CA ALA A 50 -5.63 -10.36 8.82
C ALA A 50 -5.10 -11.81 8.90
N ASN A 51 -5.98 -12.80 8.93
CA ASN A 51 -5.64 -14.22 8.97
C ASN A 51 -5.39 -14.83 7.56
N ASN A 52 -5.61 -14.06 6.49
CA ASN A 52 -5.49 -14.52 5.11
C ASN A 52 -4.05 -14.39 4.59
N LYS A 53 -3.53 -15.45 3.94
CA LYS A 53 -2.22 -15.41 3.28
C LYS A 53 -2.13 -14.33 2.18
N ALA A 54 -3.23 -14.09 1.45
CA ALA A 54 -3.26 -13.05 0.42
C ALA A 54 -3.09 -11.65 1.04
N PHE A 55 -3.65 -11.39 2.22
CA PHE A 55 -3.44 -10.14 2.94
C PHE A 55 -1.95 -9.94 3.23
N LEU A 56 -1.29 -10.96 3.80
CA LEU A 56 0.14 -10.90 4.07
C LEU A 56 0.97 -10.71 2.79
N ASN A 57 0.62 -11.38 1.69
CA ASN A 57 1.32 -11.22 0.41
C ASN A 57 1.19 -9.80 -0.16
N ILE A 58 -0.01 -9.20 -0.08
CA ILE A 58 -0.24 -7.83 -0.56
C ILE A 58 0.59 -6.83 0.26
N PHE A 59 0.52 -6.91 1.59
CA PHE A 59 1.22 -5.97 2.47
C PHE A 59 2.71 -6.24 2.64
N SER A 60 3.23 -7.34 2.08
CA SER A 60 4.66 -7.62 1.95
C SER A 60 5.21 -7.39 0.53
N GLY A 61 4.40 -6.80 -0.36
CA GLY A 61 4.80 -6.45 -1.73
C GLY A 61 4.93 -7.63 -2.68
N ARG A 62 4.45 -8.82 -2.31
CA ARG A 62 4.51 -10.05 -3.14
C ARG A 62 3.37 -10.13 -4.15
N GLU A 63 2.23 -9.57 -3.79
CA GLU A 63 1.05 -9.48 -4.64
C GLU A 63 0.58 -8.03 -4.66
N LEU A 64 -0.09 -7.62 -5.74
CA LEU A 64 -0.77 -6.34 -5.78
C LEU A 64 -2.20 -6.51 -5.30
N LEU A 65 -2.69 -5.51 -4.55
CA LEU A 65 -4.11 -5.40 -4.30
C LEU A 65 -4.83 -5.21 -5.64
N PRO A 66 -5.91 -5.96 -5.94
CA PRO A 66 -6.67 -5.75 -7.16
C PRO A 66 -7.07 -4.28 -7.34
N ASP A 67 -7.04 -3.81 -8.57
CA ASP A 67 -7.36 -2.44 -8.98
C ASP A 67 -6.44 -1.32 -8.43
N SER A 68 -5.32 -1.66 -7.79
CA SER A 68 -4.31 -0.67 -7.39
C SER A 68 -3.44 -0.20 -8.56
N ASP A 69 -3.10 1.10 -8.59
CA ASP A 69 -2.09 1.70 -9.49
C ASP A 69 -0.97 2.31 -8.63
N PRO A 70 0.04 1.51 -8.20
CA PRO A 70 1.07 1.96 -7.26
C PRO A 70 1.97 3.06 -7.83
N ILE A 71 2.17 4.11 -7.04
CA ILE A 71 2.98 5.28 -7.42
C ILE A 71 3.96 5.68 -6.32
N ALA A 72 5.09 6.26 -6.73
CA ALA A 72 5.99 7.03 -5.89
C ALA A 72 5.81 8.52 -6.22
N THR A 73 5.34 9.31 -5.25
CA THR A 73 5.08 10.75 -5.42
C THR A 73 6.36 11.56 -5.26
N VAL A 74 6.54 12.59 -6.09
CA VAL A 74 7.64 13.54 -5.92
C VAL A 74 7.25 14.60 -4.90
N TYR A 75 8.19 14.96 -4.03
CA TYR A 75 8.05 16.07 -3.09
C TYR A 75 9.42 16.66 -2.78
N CYS A 76 9.42 17.88 -2.24
CA CYS A 76 10.62 18.54 -1.72
C CYS A 76 10.31 19.09 -0.32
N GLY A 77 11.34 19.50 0.41
CA GLY A 77 11.16 20.13 1.71
C GLY A 77 12.48 20.60 2.28
N HIS A 78 12.42 21.57 3.17
CA HIS A 78 13.59 22.03 3.90
C HIS A 78 13.84 21.06 5.06
N GLN A 79 15.01 20.43 5.09
CA GLN A 79 15.46 19.63 6.22
C GLN A 79 16.61 20.37 6.90
N PHE A 80 16.50 20.62 8.22
CA PHE A 80 17.51 21.33 9.00
C PHE A 80 17.85 22.76 8.52
N GLY A 81 16.87 23.46 7.95
CA GLY A 81 16.97 24.89 7.63
C GLY A 81 17.56 25.22 6.25
N VAL A 82 17.84 24.21 5.43
CA VAL A 82 18.34 24.38 4.06
C VAL A 82 17.44 23.60 3.09
N TYR A 83 17.32 24.13 1.88
CA TYR A 83 16.72 23.43 0.74
C TYR A 83 17.78 22.62 0.00
#